data_AF-A0A2S3UA46-F1
#
_entry.id   AF-A0A2S3UA46-F1
#
_cell.length_a   1.000
_cell.length_b   1.000
_cell.length_c   1.000
_cell.angle_alpha   90.00
_cell.angle_beta   90.00
_cell.angle_gamma   90.00
#
_symmetry.space_group_name_H-M   'P 1'
#
loop_
_entity.id
_entity.type
_entity.pdbx_description
1 polymer ?
#
loop_
_entity_poly.entity_id
_entity_poly.type
_entity_poly.pdbx_seq_one_letter_code
_entity_poly.pdbx_strand_id
1 'polypeptide(L)'
;MTQKKKIIPRDKNIGKQLRKLRKKYKLSMESLADIANVDYKTIWNCENGYNSLTLDLLIKIAPAFRDGNVDLASLFDFLVIQAIEIEKIDR
;
A
#
# COMPACT_ATOMS: atom_id res chain seq x y z
N MET A 1 -26.12 2.23 -10.65
CA MET A 1 -25.47 2.55 -9.36
C MET A 1 -24.52 1.42 -9.02
N THR A 2 -23.21 1.63 -9.09
CA THR A 2 -22.23 0.61 -8.71
C THR A 2 -22.27 0.47 -7.19
N GLN A 3 -22.56 -0.73 -6.69
CA GLN A 3 -22.59 -0.97 -5.24
C GLN A 3 -21.23 -0.60 -4.63
N LYS A 4 -21.24 0.18 -3.54
CA LYS A 4 -20.01 0.48 -2.80
C LYS A 4 -19.43 -0.83 -2.26
N LYS A 5 -18.28 -1.23 -2.78
CA LYS A 5 -17.54 -2.41 -2.31
C LYS A 5 -17.31 -2.29 -0.79
N LYS A 6 -17.68 -3.33 -0.05
CA LYS A 6 -17.44 -3.42 1.39
C LYS A 6 -15.92 -3.39 1.62
N ILE A 7 -15.45 -2.43 2.43
CA ILE A 7 -14.03 -2.35 2.80
C ILE A 7 -13.68 -3.54 3.69
N ILE A 8 -12.64 -4.28 3.31
CA ILE A 8 -12.11 -5.39 4.10
C ILE A 8 -11.12 -4.81 5.11
N PRO A 9 -11.22 -5.12 6.43
CA PRO A 9 -10.34 -4.59 7.47
C PRO A 9 -8.84 -4.77 7.16
N ARG A 10 -8.45 -5.96 6.70
CA ARG A 10 -7.09 -6.28 6.25
C ARG A 10 -6.58 -5.29 5.19
N ASP A 11 -7.35 -5.09 4.12
CA ASP A 11 -6.96 -4.21 3.01
C ASP A 11 -6.82 -2.76 3.47
N LYS A 12 -7.68 -2.33 4.40
CA LYS A 12 -7.57 -1.01 5.04
C LYS A 12 -6.29 -0.88 5.87
N ASN A 13 -5.88 -1.94 6.58
CA ASN A 13 -4.65 -1.92 7.38
C ASN A 13 -3.39 -1.92 6.49
N ILE A 14 -3.37 -2.73 5.43
CA ILE A 14 -2.30 -2.71 4.43
C ILE A 14 -2.20 -1.31 3.79
N GLY A 15 -3.32 -0.73 3.38
CA GLY A 15 -3.38 0.62 2.82
C GLY A 15 -2.86 1.70 3.77
N LYS A 16 -3.16 1.59 5.07
CA LYS A 16 -2.60 2.48 6.10
C LYS A 16 -1.07 2.36 6.21
N GLN A 17 -0.52 1.14 6.13
CA GLN A 17 0.93 0.94 6.15
C GLN A 17 1.58 1.54 4.90
N LEU A 18 1.00 1.33 3.72
CA LEU A 18 1.47 1.95 2.48
C LEU A 18 1.53 3.47 2.60
N ARG A 19 0.46 4.08 3.14
CA ARG A 19 0.41 5.52 3.38
C ARG A 19 1.50 6.00 4.34
N LYS A 20 1.75 5.25 5.43
CA LYS A 20 2.82 5.57 6.39
C LYS A 20 4.19 5.53 5.72
N LEU A 21 4.47 4.47 4.97
CA LEU A 21 5.74 4.31 4.26
C LEU A 21 5.95 5.43 3.23
N ARG A 22 4.95 5.68 2.38
CA ARG A 22 5.01 6.75 1.39
C ARG A 22 5.32 8.10 2.02
N LYS A 23 4.64 8.45 3.11
CA LYS A 23 4.87 9.71 3.84
C LYS A 23 6.26 9.76 4.48
N LYS A 24 6.77 8.64 5.00
CA LYS A 24 8.15 8.54 5.53
C LYS A 24 9.19 8.89 4.47
N TYR A 25 8.94 8.49 3.22
CA TYR A 25 9.77 8.82 2.06
C TYR A 25 9.41 10.14 1.39
N LYS A 26 8.52 10.94 2.00
CA LYS A 26 8.07 12.27 1.50
C LYS A 26 7.47 12.24 0.09
N LEU A 27 6.91 11.12 -0.33
CA LEU A 27 6.27 10.98 -1.65
C LEU A 27 4.81 11.43 -1.59
N SER A 28 4.33 12.14 -2.62
CA SER A 28 2.89 12.31 -2.83
C SER A 28 2.27 11.03 -3.42
N MET A 29 0.94 10.93 -3.42
CA MET A 29 0.27 9.77 -4.02
C MET A 29 0.49 9.76 -5.55
N GLU A 30 0.53 10.94 -6.16
CA GLU A 30 0.86 11.20 -7.56
C GLU A 30 2.28 10.73 -7.86
N SER A 31 3.28 11.16 -7.09
CA SER A 31 4.67 10.73 -7.31
C SER A 31 4.86 9.22 -7.17
N LEU A 32 4.17 8.58 -6.21
CA LEU A 32 4.22 7.13 -6.08
C LEU A 32 3.54 6.43 -7.27
N ALA A 33 2.44 6.98 -7.77
CA ALA A 33 1.73 6.46 -8.94
C ALA A 33 2.58 6.57 -10.22
N ASP A 34 3.26 7.70 -10.40
CA ASP A 34 4.18 7.95 -11.51
C ASP A 34 5.35 6.95 -11.49
N ILE A 35 5.99 6.74 -10.32
CA ILE A 35 7.07 5.75 -10.17
C ILE A 35 6.58 4.34 -10.48
N ALA A 36 5.36 4.00 -10.05
CA ALA A 36 4.76 2.69 -10.27
C ALA A 36 4.13 2.54 -11.66
N ASN A 37 4.10 3.59 -12.48
CA ASN A 37 3.42 3.65 -13.77
C ASN A 37 1.96 3.15 -13.69
N VAL A 38 1.19 3.71 -12.76
CA VAL A 38 -0.23 3.43 -12.56
C VAL A 38 -1.04 4.71 -12.43
N ASP A 39 -2.36 4.64 -12.63
CA ASP A 39 -3.24 5.77 -12.35
C ASP A 39 -3.21 6.14 -10.86
N TYR A 40 -3.19 7.44 -10.55
CA TYR A 40 -3.27 7.99 -9.19
C TYR A 40 -4.35 7.32 -8.32
N LYS A 41 -5.54 7.07 -8.90
CA LYS A 41 -6.66 6.44 -8.21
C LYS A 41 -6.32 5.03 -7.75
N THR A 42 -5.39 4.33 -8.39
CA THR A 42 -4.90 3.02 -7.95
C THR A 42 -4.26 3.13 -6.58
N ILE A 43 -3.34 4.08 -6.40
CA ILE A 43 -2.67 4.35 -5.12
C ILE A 43 -3.69 4.85 -4.09
N TRP A 44 -4.54 5.81 -4.46
CA TRP A 44 -5.56 6.34 -3.56
C TRP A 44 -6.53 5.26 -3.08
N ASN A 45 -7.02 4.39 -3.97
CA ASN A 45 -7.91 3.29 -3.62
C ASN A 45 -7.23 2.28 -2.71
N CYS A 46 -5.95 1.98 -2.97
CA CYS A 46 -5.16 1.08 -2.14
C CYS A 46 -4.98 1.66 -0.73
N GLU A 47 -4.56 2.91 -0.59
CA GLU A 47 -4.32 3.53 0.73
C GLU A 47 -5.59 3.66 1.58
N ASN A 48 -6.76 3.77 0.94
CA ASN A 48 -8.05 3.85 1.62
C ASN A 48 -8.74 2.49 1.80
N GLY A 49 -8.15 1.40 1.31
CA GLY A 49 -8.68 0.04 1.42
C GLY A 49 -9.85 -0.27 0.48
N TYR A 50 -10.07 0.54 -0.57
CA TYR A 50 -11.03 0.25 -1.62
C TYR A 50 -10.51 -0.83 -2.59
N ASN A 51 -9.20 -0.87 -2.78
CA ASN A 51 -8.50 -1.92 -3.52
C ASN A 51 -7.49 -2.64 -2.61
N SER A 52 -7.38 -3.95 -2.78
CA SER A 52 -6.33 -4.75 -2.16
C SER A 52 -4.99 -4.47 -2.84
N LEU A 53 -3.90 -4.47 -2.07
CA LEU A 53 -2.55 -4.40 -2.64
C LEU A 53 -2.24 -5.72 -3.35
N THR A 54 -2.08 -5.69 -4.67
CA THR A 54 -1.67 -6.86 -5.46
C THR A 54 -0.15 -7.02 -5.44
N LEU A 55 0.34 -8.23 -5.72
CA LEU A 55 1.78 -8.48 -5.89
C LEU A 55 2.37 -7.64 -7.03
N ASP A 56 1.64 -7.48 -8.14
CA ASP A 56 2.07 -6.62 -9.26
C ASP A 56 2.25 -5.16 -8.82
N LEU A 57 1.29 -4.60 -8.08
CA LEU A 57 1.41 -3.24 -7.56
C LEU A 57 2.56 -3.12 -6.56
N LEU A 58 2.77 -4.12 -5.69
CA LEU A 58 3.90 -4.19 -4.76
C LEU A 58 5.25 -4.12 -5.49
N ILE A 59 5.41 -4.90 -6.57
CA ILE A 59 6.63 -4.90 -7.38
C ILE A 59 6.83 -3.54 -8.05
N LYS A 60 5.74 -2.94 -8.57
CA LYS A 60 5.79 -1.64 -9.25
C LYS A 60 6.14 -0.47 -8.32
N ILE A 61 5.68 -0.49 -7.06
CA ILE A 61 6.03 0.55 -6.09
C ILE A 61 7.41 0.36 -5.46
N ALA A 62 7.99 -0.85 -5.51
CA ALA A 62 9.27 -1.16 -4.87
C ALA A 62 10.43 -0.21 -5.26
N PRO A 63 10.58 0.21 -6.54
CA PRO A 63 11.60 1.18 -6.93
C PRO A 63 11.52 2.51 -6.15
N ALA A 64 10.34 2.93 -5.70
CA ALA A 64 10.16 4.17 -4.94
C ALA A 64 10.86 4.17 -3.57
N PHE A 65 11.27 2.99 -3.09
CA PHE A 65 11.86 2.80 -1.76
C PHE A 65 13.32 2.29 -1.80
N ARG A 66 13.91 2.14 -3.01
CA ARG A 66 15.25 1.55 -3.20
C ARG A 66 16.39 2.36 -2.59
N ASP A 67 16.30 3.68 -2.55
CA ASP A 67 17.35 4.54 -1.97
C ASP A 67 17.57 4.30 -0.47
N GLY A 68 16.71 3.53 0.20
CA GLY A 68 16.85 3.14 1.60
C GLY A 68 17.35 1.71 1.84
N ASN A 69 17.92 1.00 0.85
CA ASN A 69 18.24 -0.43 0.94
C ASN A 69 17.03 -1.33 1.29
N VAL A 70 15.81 -0.90 0.94
CA VAL A 70 14.61 -1.71 1.15
C VAL A 70 14.43 -2.62 -0.06
N ASP A 71 14.62 -3.93 0.15
CA ASP A 71 14.31 -4.95 -0.84
C ASP A 71 12.81 -5.30 -0.84
N LEU A 72 12.40 -6.12 -1.80
CA LEU A 72 10.99 -6.50 -1.95
C LEU A 72 10.46 -7.30 -0.75
N ALA A 73 11.32 -8.10 -0.11
CA ALA A 73 10.96 -8.88 1.07
C ALA A 73 10.67 -7.97 2.27
N SER A 74 11.57 -7.02 2.55
CA SER A 74 11.39 -6.00 3.60
C SER A 74 10.12 -5.17 3.38
N LEU A 75 9.82 -4.85 2.12
CA LEU A 75 8.60 -4.14 1.76
C LEU A 75 7.34 -4.99 2.03
N PHE A 76 7.39 -6.29 1.72
CA PHE A 76 6.31 -7.22 2.02
C PHE A 76 6.06 -7.36 3.52
N ASP A 77 7.13 -7.49 4.32
CA ASP A 77 7.03 -7.59 5.78
C ASP A 77 6.37 -6.34 6.37
N PHE A 78 6.79 -5.16 5.94
CA PHE A 78 6.24 -3.90 6.43
C PHE A 78 4.77 -3.68 6.01
N LEU A 79 4.44 -3.94 4.75
CA LEU A 79 3.11 -3.63 4.22
C LEU A 79 2.06 -4.70 4.55
N VAL A 80 2.46 -5.97 4.61
CA VAL A 80 1.53 -7.10 4.72
C VAL A 80 1.61 -7.76 6.09
N ILE A 81 2.79 -8.20 6.52
CA ILE A 81 2.93 -8.95 7.78
C ILE A 81 2.56 -8.08 8.98
N GLN A 82 3.16 -6.90 9.10
CA GLN A 82 2.84 -5.96 10.19
C GLN A 82 1.38 -5.48 10.14
N ALA A 83 0.76 -5.41 8.96
CA ALA A 83 -0.65 -5.05 8.84
C ALA A 83 -1.59 -6.14 9.34
N ILE A 84 -1.24 -7.42 9.13
CA ILE A 84 -2.02 -8.58 9.62
C ILE A 84 -1.88 -8.73 11.14
N GLU A 85 -0.72 -8.44 11.71
CA GLU A 85 -0.52 -8.47 13.16
C GLU A 85 -1.42 -7.47 13.90
N ILE A 86 -1.61 -6.27 13.34
CA ILE A 86 -2.55 -5.28 13.88
C ILE A 86 -4.00 -5.82 13.85
N GLU A 87 -4.40 -6.51 12.78
CA GLU A 87 -5.74 -7.09 12.70
C GLU A 87 -6.00 -8.17 13.77
N LYS A 88 -4.96 -8.87 14.21
CA LYS A 88 -5.06 -9.89 15.28
C LYS A 88 -5.19 -9.27 16.67
N ILE A 89 -4.69 -8.05 16.89
CA ILE A 89 -4.79 -7.34 18.17
C ILE A 89 -6.20 -6.74 18.37
N ASP A 90 -6.87 -6.36 17.27
CA ASP A 90 -8.22 -5.77 17.29
C ASP A 90 -9.37 -6.81 17.33
N ARG A 91 -9.06 -8.11 17.46
CA ARG A 91 -10.03 -9.23 17.55
C ARG A 91 -9.94 -9.92 18.90
#